data_AF-A0A3M6T4L2-F1
#
_entry.id   AF-A0A3M6T4L2-F1
#
_cell.length_a   1.000
_cell.length_b   1.000
_cell.length_c   1.000
_cell.angle_alpha   90.00
_cell.angle_beta   90.00
_cell.angle_gamma   90.00
#
_symmetry.space_group_name_H-M   'P 1'
#
loop_
_entity.id
_entity.type
_entity.pdbx_description
1 polymer ?
#
loop_
_entity_poly.entity_id
_entity_poly.type
_entity_poly.pdbx_seq_one_letter_code
_entity_poly.pdbx_strand_id
1 'polypeptide(L)'
;MSMSVLADFTAAVLMPCATIPRDHTIVHVNLGIPEMDGLAMYLTFHAKTPVANLADINECIEGISNCSIDAVCNNTKGSYNCTCRPGYSGNGQTSNENRAYTLQVDNEEVHVYCHMTNDLMGCGGDGWTLVMKMNGTKQTFRFESDLWSDKNAFNRVGGVTGFDQQETKLPTYWSTPFSKICLGMRIGSQINFIVINQRANSLHSLIADGQYRSTSAGRNNWKSLIGSQASLQHNCNKEGFNAVCSVQGFSKARIGFIANNENKCSSCDSRIGFGTGGNPDNSNTCGNLAKYSPDNGEQHIKGMGLGRQRCHENVTNQTRRSYCSDEESFSSKICLGMKINQQFKFIVIKKQVSSLSPL
;
A
#
# COMPACT_ATOMS: atom_id res chain seq x y z
N MET A 1 -29.23 27.04 -46.85
CA MET A 1 -28.61 25.70 -46.69
C MET A 1 -28.40 25.45 -45.20
N SER A 2 -29.34 24.80 -44.52
CA SER A 2 -29.08 24.30 -43.16
C SER A 2 -28.38 22.95 -43.30
N MET A 3 -27.11 22.87 -42.90
CA MET A 3 -26.45 21.60 -42.67
C MET A 3 -26.98 21.02 -41.37
N SER A 4 -27.82 20.00 -41.46
CA SER A 4 -28.14 19.09 -40.37
C SER A 4 -26.93 18.19 -40.11
N VAL A 5 -26.17 18.47 -39.04
CA VAL A 5 -25.24 17.49 -38.47
C VAL A 5 -25.97 16.80 -37.32
N LEU A 6 -26.61 15.67 -37.63
CA LEU A 6 -27.02 14.69 -36.62
C LEU A 6 -25.74 14.02 -36.09
N ALA A 7 -25.25 14.48 -34.94
CA ALA A 7 -24.34 13.70 -34.13
C ALA A 7 -25.19 13.02 -33.04
N ASP A 8 -25.40 11.71 -33.16
CA ASP A 8 -26.01 10.92 -32.11
C ASP A 8 -25.06 10.88 -30.89
N PHE A 9 -25.33 11.73 -29.90
CA PHE A 9 -24.67 11.66 -28.60
C PHE A 9 -25.44 10.72 -27.68
N THR A 10 -24.90 9.53 -27.41
CA THR A 10 -25.40 8.68 -26.32
C THR A 10 -24.64 9.02 -25.03
N ALA A 11 -25.27 9.76 -24.12
CA ALA A 11 -24.76 9.96 -22.77
C ALA A 11 -25.43 8.97 -21.81
N ALA A 12 -24.64 8.19 -21.07
CA ALA A 12 -25.15 7.34 -20.00
C ALA A 12 -24.83 7.98 -18.65
N VAL A 13 -25.87 8.36 -17.89
CA VAL A 13 -25.72 8.83 -16.51
C VAL A 13 -25.90 7.61 -15.60
N LEU A 14 -24.81 7.09 -15.05
CA LEU A 14 -24.86 6.07 -14.01
C LEU A 14 -25.04 6.77 -12.65
N MET A 15 -26.24 6.69 -12.09
CA MET A 15 -26.51 7.13 -10.72
C MET A 15 -26.36 5.92 -9.79
N PRO A 16 -25.69 6.05 -8.63
CA PRO A 16 -25.77 5.02 -7.59
C PRO A 16 -27.24 4.85 -7.17
N CYS A 17 -27.70 3.61 -7.05
CA CYS A 17 -29.11 3.26 -6.81
C CYS A 17 -29.67 3.88 -5.51
N ALA A 18 -28.80 4.29 -4.58
CA ALA A 18 -29.12 4.78 -3.25
C ALA A 18 -29.73 6.21 -3.17
N THR A 19 -29.84 6.96 -4.28
CA THR A 19 -30.28 8.38 -4.22
C THR A 19 -31.53 8.73 -5.04
N ILE A 20 -32.36 7.76 -5.42
CA ILE A 20 -33.60 8.04 -6.18
C ILE A 20 -34.82 7.91 -5.25
N PRO A 21 -35.50 9.01 -4.86
CA PRO A 21 -36.81 8.94 -4.23
C PRO A 21 -37.82 8.27 -5.18
N ARG A 22 -38.72 7.43 -4.64
CA ARG A 22 -39.65 6.59 -5.41
C ARG A 22 -40.73 7.33 -6.19
N ASP A 23 -40.74 8.67 -6.18
CA ASP A 23 -41.72 9.46 -6.91
C ASP A 23 -41.05 10.18 -8.08
N HIS A 24 -41.56 9.90 -9.29
CA HIS A 24 -41.37 10.58 -10.58
C HIS A 24 -40.43 11.80 -10.55
N THR A 25 -39.12 11.58 -10.33
CA THR A 25 -38.17 12.68 -10.26
C THR A 25 -37.60 12.88 -11.65
N ILE A 26 -38.01 13.97 -12.31
CA ILE A 26 -37.35 14.45 -13.53
C ILE A 26 -36.02 15.05 -13.10
N VAL A 27 -34.91 14.39 -13.41
CA VAL A 27 -33.57 14.93 -13.13
C VAL A 27 -33.16 15.86 -14.27
N HIS A 28 -33.20 17.17 -14.02
CA HIS A 28 -32.68 18.17 -14.95
C HIS A 28 -31.15 18.24 -14.83
N VAL A 29 -30.44 17.74 -15.84
CA VAL A 29 -28.98 17.88 -15.93
C VAL A 29 -28.66 18.99 -16.94
N ASN A 30 -28.25 20.16 -16.45
CA ASN A 30 -27.78 21.26 -17.29
C ASN A 30 -26.26 21.17 -17.45
N LEU A 31 -25.78 20.88 -18.66
CA LEU A 31 -24.36 20.90 -19.00
C LEU A 31 -24.06 22.18 -19.79
N GLY A 32 -23.26 23.08 -19.22
CA GLY A 32 -22.72 24.24 -19.92
C GLY A 32 -21.39 23.88 -20.60
N ILE A 33 -21.28 24.13 -21.91
CA ILE A 33 -20.04 23.95 -22.67
C ILE A 33 -19.42 25.35 -22.92
N PRO A 34 -18.20 25.65 -22.44
CA PRO A 34 -17.45 26.84 -22.87
C PRO A 34 -16.67 26.48 -24.16
N GLU A 35 -16.56 27.28 -25.22
CA GLU A 35 -16.88 28.68 -25.50
C GLU A 35 -16.79 28.90 -27.03
N MET A 36 -17.57 29.84 -27.58
CA MET A 36 -17.23 30.86 -28.60
C MET A 36 -18.57 31.45 -29.10
N ASP A 37 -18.70 32.77 -29.03
CA ASP A 37 -19.82 33.59 -29.53
C ASP A 37 -21.14 33.61 -28.72
N GLY A 38 -21.06 33.63 -27.38
CA GLY A 38 -22.07 34.30 -26.55
C GLY A 38 -23.46 33.66 -26.44
N LEU A 39 -23.66 32.41 -26.88
CA LEU A 39 -24.90 31.66 -26.69
C LEU A 39 -24.65 30.37 -25.91
N ALA A 40 -25.14 30.31 -24.67
CA ALA A 40 -25.13 29.08 -23.88
C ALA A 40 -26.19 28.11 -24.41
N MET A 41 -25.75 26.95 -24.93
CA MET A 41 -26.64 25.88 -25.35
C MET A 41 -26.93 24.95 -24.15
N TYR A 42 -28.20 24.86 -23.73
CA TYR A 42 -28.64 23.97 -22.66
C TYR A 42 -29.23 22.69 -23.28
N LEU A 43 -28.65 21.53 -22.98
CA LEU A 43 -29.25 20.22 -23.28
C LEU A 43 -30.09 19.77 -22.08
N THR A 44 -31.38 19.51 -22.29
CA THR A 44 -32.27 18.96 -21.26
C THR A 44 -32.55 17.48 -21.58
N PHE A 45 -32.18 16.58 -20.65
CA PHE A 45 -32.47 15.15 -20.78
C PHE A 45 -33.70 14.76 -19.96
N HIS A 46 -34.64 14.03 -20.56
CA HIS A 46 -35.76 13.41 -19.84
C HIS A 46 -35.50 11.91 -19.70
N ALA A 47 -34.98 11.48 -18.55
CA ALA A 47 -34.83 10.06 -18.24
C ALA A 47 -36.12 9.55 -17.58
N LYS A 48 -36.83 8.62 -18.24
CA LYS A 48 -37.96 7.88 -17.64
C LYS A 48 -37.44 6.48 -17.29
N THR A 49 -37.23 6.20 -16.01
CA THR A 49 -36.77 4.87 -15.58
C THR A 49 -37.94 3.88 -15.59
N PRO A 50 -37.81 2.69 -16.20
CA PRO A 50 -38.77 1.62 -15.98
C PRO A 50 -38.55 1.09 -14.55
N VAL A 51 -39.63 0.95 -13.79
CA VAL A 51 -39.61 0.30 -12.47
C VAL A 51 -39.38 -1.20 -12.69
N ALA A 52 -38.11 -1.59 -12.88
CA ALA A 52 -37.71 -2.97 -12.70
C ALA A 52 -37.80 -3.28 -11.20
N ASN A 53 -38.49 -4.35 -10.85
CA ASN A 53 -38.55 -4.85 -9.48
C ASN A 53 -37.14 -5.37 -9.09
N LEU A 54 -36.27 -4.45 -8.66
CA LEU A 54 -34.91 -4.75 -8.26
C LEU A 54 -34.97 -5.51 -6.93
N ALA A 55 -34.69 -6.81 -7.00
CA ALA A 55 -34.37 -7.58 -5.80
C ALA A 55 -33.15 -6.93 -5.14
N ASP A 56 -33.21 -6.83 -3.82
CA ASP A 56 -32.12 -6.32 -2.99
C ASP A 56 -30.86 -7.18 -3.19
N ILE A 57 -29.71 -6.55 -3.45
CA ILE A 57 -28.43 -7.26 -3.49
C ILE A 57 -27.95 -7.36 -2.05
N ASN A 58 -27.68 -8.57 -1.57
CA ASN A 58 -27.14 -8.74 -0.22
C ASN A 58 -25.62 -8.61 -0.25
N GLU A 59 -25.09 -7.41 0.00
CA GLU A 59 -23.65 -7.14 -0.10
C GLU A 59 -22.82 -7.94 0.90
N CYS A 60 -23.43 -8.37 2.02
CA CYS A 60 -22.79 -9.20 3.03
C CYS A 60 -22.57 -10.64 2.57
N ILE A 61 -23.48 -11.20 1.76
CA ILE A 61 -23.36 -12.55 1.21
C ILE A 61 -22.46 -12.55 -0.03
N GLU A 62 -22.61 -11.54 -0.88
CA GLU A 62 -21.83 -11.39 -2.11
C GLU A 62 -20.36 -10.99 -1.85
N GLY A 63 -20.03 -10.64 -0.60
CA GLY A 63 -18.66 -10.27 -0.20
C GLY A 63 -18.19 -8.93 -0.77
N ILE A 64 -19.13 -8.05 -1.16
CA ILE A 64 -18.86 -6.72 -1.73
C ILE A 64 -19.04 -5.58 -0.71
N SER A 65 -19.43 -5.92 0.53
CA SER A 65 -19.47 -4.96 1.63
C SER A 65 -18.06 -4.49 2.02
N ASN A 66 -17.91 -3.20 2.32
CA ASN A 66 -16.68 -2.65 2.90
C ASN A 66 -16.69 -2.73 4.43
N CYS A 67 -17.31 -3.75 5.03
CA CYS A 67 -17.24 -3.91 6.48
C CYS A 67 -15.85 -4.37 6.89
N SER A 68 -15.37 -3.79 7.99
CA SER A 68 -14.16 -4.24 8.66
C SER A 68 -14.27 -5.72 9.03
N ILE A 69 -13.14 -6.43 9.00
CA ILE A 69 -13.09 -7.83 9.46
C ILE A 69 -13.52 -7.97 10.93
N ASP A 70 -13.28 -6.91 11.70
CA ASP A 70 -13.70 -6.79 13.09
C ASP A 70 -15.14 -6.25 13.23
N ALA A 71 -15.86 -6.03 12.13
CA ALA A 71 -17.26 -5.61 12.12
C ALA A 71 -18.19 -6.73 11.59
N VAL A 72 -19.45 -6.65 11.98
CA VAL A 72 -20.56 -7.47 11.49
C VAL A 72 -21.25 -6.71 10.37
N CYS A 73 -21.35 -7.34 9.19
CA CYS A 73 -22.15 -6.82 8.08
C CYS A 73 -23.62 -7.19 8.26
N ASN A 74 -24.48 -6.19 8.27
CA ASN A 74 -25.93 -6.32 8.34
C ASN A 74 -26.54 -5.80 7.04
N ASN A 75 -27.11 -6.69 6.24
CA ASN A 75 -27.77 -6.32 5.01
C ASN A 75 -29.06 -5.52 5.29
N THR A 76 -29.31 -4.48 4.51
CA THR A 76 -30.51 -3.65 4.58
C THR A 76 -31.10 -3.46 3.18
N LYS A 77 -32.38 -3.14 3.07
CA LYS A 77 -32.98 -2.96 1.73
C LYS A 77 -32.37 -1.76 1.00
N GLY A 78 -31.55 -2.01 -0.01
CA GLY A 78 -30.84 -1.04 -0.85
C GLY A 78 -29.45 -0.64 -0.35
N SER A 79 -28.91 -1.27 0.70
CA SER A 79 -27.60 -0.97 1.30
C SER A 79 -27.18 -2.02 2.34
N TYR A 80 -26.06 -1.82 3.02
CA TYR A 80 -25.68 -2.56 4.23
C TYR A 80 -25.22 -1.60 5.33
N ASN A 81 -25.21 -2.09 6.57
CA ASN A 81 -24.62 -1.42 7.74
C ASN A 81 -23.52 -2.29 8.33
N CYS A 82 -22.44 -1.67 8.79
CA CYS A 82 -21.37 -2.35 9.51
C CYS A 82 -21.42 -1.99 10.99
N THR A 83 -21.38 -2.99 11.86
CA THR A 83 -21.40 -2.78 13.30
C THR A 83 -20.18 -3.44 13.93
N CYS A 84 -19.36 -2.68 14.64
CA CYS A 84 -18.16 -3.17 15.31
C CYS A 84 -18.49 -4.35 16.24
N ARG A 85 -17.63 -5.38 16.26
CA ARG A 85 -17.76 -6.47 17.23
C ARG A 85 -17.56 -5.94 18.66
N PRO A 86 -18.14 -6.61 19.68
CA PRO A 86 -17.96 -6.21 21.08
C PRO A 86 -16.49 -6.05 21.45
N GLY A 87 -16.15 -4.95 22.12
CA GLY A 87 -14.77 -4.60 22.48
C GLY A 87 -14.06 -3.69 21.46
N TYR A 88 -14.73 -3.37 20.34
CA TYR A 88 -14.20 -2.48 19.33
C TYR A 88 -15.06 -1.23 19.06
N SER A 89 -14.43 -0.15 18.61
CA SER A 89 -15.04 1.17 18.36
C SER A 89 -14.86 1.65 16.91
N GLY A 90 -15.80 2.42 16.35
CA GLY A 90 -15.71 2.97 14.98
C GLY A 90 -17.02 2.90 14.18
N ASN A 91 -17.00 3.32 12.91
CA ASN A 91 -18.10 3.20 11.93
C ASN A 91 -18.28 1.79 11.29
N GLY A 92 -17.46 0.81 11.67
CA GLY A 92 -17.49 -0.56 11.17
C GLY A 92 -17.00 -0.78 9.73
N GLN A 93 -16.54 0.24 8.99
CA GLN A 93 -16.13 0.10 7.60
C GLN A 93 -14.59 0.09 7.42
N THR A 94 -14.08 -0.77 6.54
CA THR A 94 -12.72 -0.67 6.01
C THR A 94 -12.66 0.42 4.94
N SER A 95 -11.87 1.46 5.16
CA SER A 95 -11.41 2.28 4.03
C SER A 95 -10.38 1.46 3.25
N ASN A 96 -10.73 1.02 2.04
CA ASN A 96 -9.79 0.36 1.12
C ASN A 96 -8.81 1.37 0.48
N GLU A 97 -8.50 2.45 1.18
CA GLU A 97 -7.65 3.54 0.69
C GLU A 97 -6.27 3.47 1.34
N ASN A 98 -5.25 3.70 0.50
CA ASN A 98 -3.88 3.86 0.96
C ASN A 98 -3.71 5.22 1.63
N ARG A 99 -3.55 5.23 2.95
CA ARG A 99 -3.42 6.46 3.75
C ARG A 99 -2.73 6.18 5.08
N ALA A 100 -2.51 7.24 5.85
CA ALA A 100 -2.15 7.11 7.24
C ALA A 100 -3.38 6.73 8.08
N TYR A 101 -3.20 5.78 8.98
CA TYR A 101 -4.16 5.33 9.98
C TYR A 101 -3.58 5.55 11.36
N THR A 102 -4.44 5.74 12.34
CA THR A 102 -4.07 5.87 13.74
C THR A 102 -4.22 4.51 14.43
N LEU A 103 -3.11 3.89 14.81
CA LEU A 103 -3.11 2.58 15.49
C LEU A 103 -2.72 2.73 16.96
N GLN A 104 -3.36 1.95 17.83
CA GLN A 104 -2.96 1.82 19.23
C GLN A 104 -1.95 0.66 19.38
N VAL A 105 -0.68 1.01 19.58
CA VAL A 105 0.44 0.07 19.68
C VAL A 105 1.09 0.25 21.04
N ASP A 106 1.05 -0.78 21.89
CA ASP A 106 1.62 -0.76 23.25
C ASP A 106 1.14 0.42 24.11
N ASN A 107 -0.16 0.74 24.01
CA ASN A 107 -0.79 1.85 24.71
C ASN A 107 -0.26 3.24 24.27
N GLU A 108 0.32 3.31 23.08
CA GLU A 108 0.73 4.53 22.39
C GLU A 108 -0.05 4.67 21.07
N GLU A 109 -0.41 5.90 20.75
CA GLU A 109 -1.00 6.24 19.46
C GLU A 109 0.09 6.39 18.37
N VAL A 110 -0.05 5.65 17.28
CA VAL A 110 0.91 5.63 16.17
C VAL A 110 0.19 5.92 14.86
N HIS A 111 0.50 7.07 14.26
CA HIS A 111 0.09 7.37 12.89
C HIS A 111 1.01 6.64 11.90
N VAL A 112 0.44 5.73 11.12
CA VAL A 112 1.19 4.84 10.24
C VAL A 112 0.49 4.68 8.89
N TYR A 113 1.28 4.74 7.82
CA TYR A 113 0.79 4.48 6.48
C TYR A 113 0.45 3.00 6.32
N CYS A 114 -0.82 2.72 6.04
CA CYS A 114 -1.26 1.39 5.64
C CYS A 114 -1.60 1.40 4.15
N HIS A 115 -1.21 0.32 3.48
CA HIS A 115 -1.55 0.10 2.10
C HIS A 115 -2.61 -0.99 2.02
N MET A 116 -3.80 -0.59 1.57
CA MET A 116 -5.03 -1.39 1.62
C MET A 116 -5.51 -1.83 0.24
N THR A 117 -4.87 -1.37 -0.84
CA THR A 117 -5.22 -1.74 -2.21
C THR A 117 -4.41 -2.94 -2.72
N ASN A 118 -4.86 -3.50 -3.85
CA ASN A 118 -4.29 -4.72 -4.44
C ASN A 118 -3.21 -4.44 -5.49
N ASP A 119 -2.76 -3.19 -5.62
CA ASP A 119 -1.78 -2.74 -6.62
C ASP A 119 -0.32 -3.03 -6.23
N LEU A 120 -0.05 -3.57 -5.03
CA LEU A 120 1.25 -4.16 -4.72
C LEU A 120 1.43 -5.49 -5.42
N MET A 121 1.79 -5.41 -6.70
CA MET A 121 2.26 -6.57 -7.46
C MET A 121 3.40 -7.25 -6.69
N GLY A 122 3.20 -8.53 -6.35
CA GLY A 122 4.15 -9.32 -5.57
C GLY A 122 3.79 -9.48 -4.08
N CYS A 123 3.02 -8.57 -3.49
CA CYS A 123 2.57 -8.66 -2.10
C CYS A 123 1.10 -9.04 -1.90
N GLY A 124 0.24 -8.75 -2.86
CA GLY A 124 -1.19 -9.03 -2.75
C GLY A 124 -1.94 -8.00 -1.89
N GLY A 125 -3.26 -8.16 -1.82
CA GLY A 125 -4.25 -7.18 -1.36
C GLY A 125 -4.60 -7.15 0.13
N ASP A 126 -3.73 -7.69 0.99
CA ASP A 126 -4.15 -8.12 2.32
C ASP A 126 -4.03 -7.06 3.44
N GLY A 127 -3.83 -5.79 3.09
CA GLY A 127 -3.56 -4.73 4.07
C GLY A 127 -2.17 -4.80 4.67
N TRP A 128 -1.34 -3.81 4.39
CA TRP A 128 0.08 -3.79 4.77
C TRP A 128 0.42 -2.59 5.63
N THR A 129 0.89 -2.85 6.86
CA THR A 129 1.29 -1.81 7.81
C THR A 129 2.76 -1.46 7.63
N LEU A 130 3.07 -0.17 7.44
CA LEU A 130 4.44 0.32 7.39
C LEU A 130 5.16 0.15 8.74
N VAL A 131 6.39 -0.35 8.72
CA VAL A 131 7.24 -0.44 9.93
C VAL A 131 8.51 0.39 9.85
N MET A 132 9.10 0.51 8.67
CA MET A 132 10.36 1.20 8.47
C MET A 132 10.55 1.65 7.01
N LYS A 133 11.22 2.79 6.86
CA LYS A 133 11.75 3.33 5.60
C LYS A 133 13.22 3.67 5.76
N MET A 134 14.03 3.31 4.76
CA MET A 134 15.45 3.61 4.75
C MET A 134 15.90 4.09 3.39
N ASN A 135 16.85 5.03 3.36
CA ASN A 135 17.41 5.56 2.15
C ASN A 135 18.83 5.03 1.96
N GLY A 136 19.07 4.30 0.87
CA GLY A 136 20.36 3.69 0.55
C GLY A 136 21.54 4.64 0.44
N THR A 137 21.29 5.95 0.32
CA THR A 137 22.32 7.00 0.32
C THR A 137 22.69 7.51 1.71
N LYS A 138 21.87 7.23 2.73
CA LYS A 138 22.07 7.65 4.11
C LYS A 138 22.64 6.53 4.96
N GLN A 139 23.36 6.91 6.02
CA GLN A 139 23.99 5.96 6.95
C GLN A 139 23.10 5.56 8.13
N THR A 140 21.92 6.18 8.27
CA THR A 140 21.00 6.03 9.41
C THR A 140 20.69 4.57 9.74
N PHE A 141 20.36 3.79 8.72
CA PHE A 141 19.98 2.38 8.86
C PHE A 141 21.05 1.41 8.36
N ARG A 142 22.33 1.80 8.32
CA ARG A 142 23.42 0.86 8.01
C ARG A 142 23.39 -0.36 8.94
N PHE A 143 24.03 -1.45 8.54
CA PHE A 143 24.00 -2.71 9.30
C PHE A 143 24.30 -2.54 10.80
N GLU A 144 25.31 -1.73 11.15
CA GLU A 144 25.77 -1.50 12.54
C GLU A 144 24.92 -0.49 13.33
N SER A 145 23.83 0.01 12.79
CA SER A 145 23.03 1.02 13.49
C SER A 145 22.31 0.44 14.69
N ASP A 146 22.38 1.12 15.84
CA ASP A 146 21.64 0.74 17.06
C ASP A 146 20.12 0.80 16.86
N LEU A 147 19.65 1.53 15.84
CA LEU A 147 18.24 1.56 15.43
C LEU A 147 17.71 0.19 15.00
N TRP A 148 18.55 -0.82 14.77
CA TRP A 148 18.06 -2.18 14.51
C TRP A 148 17.66 -2.93 15.78
N SER A 149 18.33 -2.63 16.90
CA SER A 149 18.20 -3.35 18.18
C SER A 149 17.48 -2.56 19.27
N ASP A 150 17.36 -1.24 19.14
CA ASP A 150 16.60 -0.42 20.10
C ASP A 150 15.07 -0.47 19.85
N LYS A 151 14.30 0.07 20.79
CA LYS A 151 12.84 0.29 20.68
C LYS A 151 12.52 1.78 20.60
N ASN A 152 13.38 2.56 19.95
CA ASN A 152 13.14 3.98 19.72
C ASN A 152 12.55 4.20 18.33
N ALA A 153 11.60 5.12 18.24
CA ALA A 153 11.08 5.59 16.96
C ALA A 153 12.07 6.57 16.32
N PHE A 154 12.17 6.55 15.00
CA PHE A 154 12.96 7.51 14.23
C PHE A 154 12.06 8.18 13.20
N ASN A 155 12.07 9.52 13.16
CA ASN A 155 11.28 10.33 12.22
C ASN A 155 9.85 9.81 11.99
N ARG A 156 8.99 9.91 13.02
CA ARG A 156 7.60 9.43 12.97
C ARG A 156 6.78 10.05 11.85
N VAL A 157 7.07 11.31 11.48
CA VAL A 157 6.41 12.02 10.38
C VAL A 157 6.67 11.32 9.05
N GLY A 158 7.84 10.72 8.86
CA GLY A 158 8.11 9.87 7.70
C GLY A 158 7.20 8.64 7.63
N GLY A 159 6.57 8.23 8.73
CA GLY A 159 5.68 7.08 8.81
C GLY A 159 4.29 7.26 8.23
N VAL A 160 3.85 8.49 7.96
CA VAL A 160 2.45 8.78 7.52
C VAL A 160 2.29 8.75 6.00
N THR A 161 3.37 8.49 5.27
CA THR A 161 3.42 8.48 3.80
C THR A 161 4.01 7.16 3.27
N GLY A 162 3.68 6.83 2.02
CA GLY A 162 4.24 5.68 1.30
C GLY A 162 5.69 5.88 0.83
N PHE A 163 5.97 5.62 -0.46
CA PHE A 163 7.30 5.73 -1.07
C PHE A 163 7.71 7.18 -1.37
N ASP A 164 8.02 7.94 -0.32
CA ASP A 164 8.76 9.19 -0.42
C ASP A 164 10.26 8.97 -0.11
N GLN A 165 11.00 10.06 0.12
CA GLN A 165 12.44 10.01 0.44
C GLN A 165 12.72 10.10 1.95
N GLN A 166 11.68 10.05 2.79
CA GLN A 166 11.82 10.17 4.23
C GLN A 166 12.10 8.80 4.85
N GLU A 167 13.18 8.75 5.63
CA GLU A 167 13.51 7.61 6.48
C GLU A 167 12.57 7.58 7.70
N THR A 168 12.18 6.41 8.17
CA THR A 168 11.35 6.27 9.38
C THR A 168 11.56 4.93 10.05
N LYS A 169 11.36 4.86 11.36
CA LYS A 169 11.19 3.64 12.14
C LYS A 169 10.05 3.91 13.12
N LEU A 170 9.03 3.07 13.08
CA LEU A 170 7.81 3.23 13.89
C LEU A 170 7.71 2.16 14.97
N PRO A 171 6.90 2.36 16.02
CA PRO A 171 6.64 1.33 17.03
C PRO A 171 6.12 0.00 16.48
N THR A 172 5.45 0.02 15.33
CA THR A 172 5.04 -1.19 14.59
C THR A 172 6.24 -2.10 14.24
N TYR A 173 7.47 -1.59 14.18
CA TYR A 173 8.69 -2.40 13.99
C TYR A 173 8.93 -3.41 15.12
N TRP A 174 8.65 -3.04 16.38
CA TRP A 174 8.95 -3.87 17.55
C TRP A 174 7.71 -4.45 18.23
N SER A 175 6.51 -3.97 17.89
CA SER A 175 5.27 -4.33 18.58
C SER A 175 4.21 -5.01 17.71
N THR A 176 4.51 -5.29 16.43
CA THR A 176 3.56 -5.92 15.49
C THR A 176 3.96 -7.36 15.16
N PRO A 177 3.21 -8.37 15.65
CA PRO A 177 3.36 -9.76 15.20
C PRO A 177 2.92 -9.93 13.76
N PHE A 178 3.64 -10.75 13.00
CA PHE A 178 3.36 -10.96 11.58
C PHE A 178 3.64 -12.39 11.12
N SER A 179 3.04 -12.76 9.99
CA SER A 179 3.25 -14.03 9.28
C SER A 179 3.94 -13.86 7.91
N LYS A 180 3.92 -12.62 7.37
CA LYS A 180 4.53 -12.25 6.10
C LYS A 180 5.14 -10.86 6.19
N ILE A 181 6.21 -10.65 5.43
CA ILE A 181 6.85 -9.35 5.23
C ILE A 181 6.74 -9.01 3.75
N CYS A 182 6.25 -7.82 3.44
CA CYS A 182 6.34 -7.23 2.10
C CYS A 182 7.50 -6.25 2.11
N LEU A 183 8.54 -6.58 1.35
CA LEU A 183 9.70 -5.74 1.15
C LEU A 183 9.57 -5.05 -0.19
N GLY A 184 9.73 -3.73 -0.19
CA GLY A 184 9.68 -2.95 -1.41
C GLY A 184 10.94 -2.11 -1.58
N MET A 185 11.38 -1.96 -2.82
CA MET A 185 12.52 -1.13 -3.16
C MET A 185 12.20 -0.23 -4.34
N ARG A 186 12.48 1.06 -4.19
CA ARG A 186 12.36 2.06 -5.25
C ARG A 186 13.74 2.44 -5.79
N ILE A 187 13.92 2.30 -7.11
CA ILE A 187 15.12 2.66 -7.85
C ILE A 187 14.69 3.55 -9.01
N GLY A 188 15.09 4.83 -8.95
CA GLY A 188 14.56 5.83 -9.87
C GLY A 188 13.03 5.96 -9.76
N SER A 189 12.33 5.66 -10.85
CA SER A 189 10.87 5.62 -10.94
C SER A 189 10.26 4.23 -10.71
N GLN A 190 11.07 3.17 -10.72
CA GLN A 190 10.59 1.81 -10.57
C GLN A 190 10.45 1.45 -9.10
N ILE A 191 9.36 0.78 -8.74
CA ILE A 191 9.11 0.26 -7.40
C ILE A 191 8.76 -1.21 -7.56
N ASN A 192 9.58 -2.08 -6.97
CA ASN A 192 9.38 -3.52 -7.00
C ASN A 192 9.19 -4.05 -5.59
N PHE A 193 8.48 -5.18 -5.49
CA PHE A 193 8.13 -5.79 -4.21
C PHE A 193 8.39 -7.29 -4.22
N ILE A 194 8.72 -7.80 -3.04
CA ILE A 194 8.76 -9.24 -2.77
C ILE A 194 8.07 -9.53 -1.44
N VAL A 195 7.55 -10.75 -1.33
CA VAL A 195 7.07 -11.29 -0.05
C VAL A 195 8.02 -12.33 0.49
N ILE A 196 8.26 -12.25 1.79
CA ILE A 196 8.92 -13.28 2.57
C ILE A 196 7.90 -13.84 3.55
N ASN A 197 7.63 -15.15 3.45
CA ASN A 197 6.84 -15.87 4.44
C ASN A 197 7.71 -16.11 5.67
N GLN A 198 7.45 -15.37 6.74
CA GLN A 198 8.18 -15.48 7.99
C GLN A 198 7.25 -15.13 9.14
N ARG A 199 7.14 -16.02 10.12
CA ARG A 199 6.40 -15.76 11.35
C ARG A 199 7.34 -15.24 12.44
N ALA A 200 6.96 -14.16 13.10
CA ALA A 200 7.66 -13.62 14.27
C ALA A 200 6.78 -12.70 15.11
N ASN A 201 7.21 -12.42 16.34
CA ASN A 201 6.52 -11.49 17.24
C ASN A 201 6.69 -10.02 16.81
N SER A 202 7.78 -9.69 16.11
CA SER A 202 8.04 -8.39 15.49
C SER A 202 9.33 -8.43 14.67
N LEU A 203 9.60 -7.40 13.85
CA LEU A 203 10.84 -7.36 13.06
C LEU A 203 12.05 -7.26 13.98
N HIS A 204 11.90 -6.46 15.04
CA HIS A 204 12.86 -6.35 16.13
C HIS A 204 13.27 -7.72 16.67
N SER A 205 12.31 -8.61 16.95
CA SER A 205 12.59 -9.94 17.50
C SER A 205 13.42 -10.85 16.57
N LEU A 206 13.43 -10.59 15.26
CA LEU A 206 14.24 -11.34 14.29
C LEU A 206 15.63 -10.74 14.06
N ILE A 207 15.83 -9.48 14.43
CA ILE A 207 17.03 -8.72 14.06
C ILE A 207 17.89 -8.40 15.27
N ALA A 208 17.28 -8.00 16.40
CA ALA A 208 17.95 -7.34 17.51
C ALA A 208 19.02 -8.19 18.21
N ASP A 209 18.89 -9.52 18.17
CA ASP A 209 19.85 -10.43 18.78
C ASP A 209 21.08 -10.74 17.90
N GLY A 210 21.12 -10.17 16.69
CA GLY A 210 22.20 -10.36 15.72
C GLY A 210 22.29 -11.77 15.14
N GLN A 211 21.39 -12.69 15.50
CA GLN A 211 21.46 -14.08 15.04
C GLN A 211 21.01 -14.20 13.59
N TYR A 212 21.74 -15.01 12.82
CA TYR A 212 21.39 -15.31 11.44
C TYR A 212 20.15 -16.21 11.39
N ARG A 213 19.20 -15.86 10.52
CA ARG A 213 18.00 -16.66 10.25
C ARG A 213 17.76 -16.72 8.75
N SER A 214 17.78 -17.93 8.18
CA SER A 214 17.58 -18.11 6.74
C SER A 214 16.14 -17.82 6.31
N THR A 215 15.98 -17.32 5.09
CA THR A 215 14.68 -17.26 4.40
C THR A 215 14.64 -18.26 3.23
N SER A 216 13.47 -18.41 2.62
CA SER A 216 13.28 -19.25 1.42
C SER A 216 12.76 -18.43 0.23
N ALA A 217 13.15 -17.15 0.16
CA ALA A 217 12.68 -16.26 -0.91
C ALA A 217 13.38 -16.58 -2.23
N GLY A 218 14.64 -17.01 -2.19
CA GLY A 218 15.41 -17.42 -3.35
C GLY A 218 16.03 -16.25 -4.10
N ARG A 219 17.17 -16.52 -4.74
CA ARG A 219 18.01 -15.54 -5.45
C ARG A 219 17.23 -14.68 -6.44
N ASN A 220 16.40 -15.29 -7.28
CA ASN A 220 15.66 -14.58 -8.33
C ASN A 220 14.63 -13.60 -7.74
N ASN A 221 14.02 -13.95 -6.60
CA ASN A 221 13.10 -13.06 -5.91
C ASN A 221 13.87 -11.85 -5.35
N TRP A 222 15.02 -12.05 -4.71
CA TRP A 222 15.86 -10.92 -4.28
C TRP A 222 16.29 -10.03 -5.45
N LYS A 223 16.64 -10.60 -6.60
CA LYS A 223 16.96 -9.84 -7.81
C LYS A 223 15.76 -9.05 -8.35
N SER A 224 14.53 -9.54 -8.21
CA SER A 224 13.33 -8.85 -8.69
C SER A 224 13.09 -7.50 -8.00
N LEU A 225 13.57 -7.31 -6.76
CA LEU A 225 13.54 -6.01 -6.07
C LEU A 225 14.28 -4.92 -6.87
N ILE A 226 15.34 -5.31 -7.59
CA ILE A 226 16.19 -4.38 -8.34
C ILE A 226 15.71 -4.26 -9.79
N GLY A 227 15.17 -5.34 -10.36
CA GLY A 227 14.74 -5.40 -11.75
C GLY A 227 15.84 -5.88 -12.69
N SER A 228 15.83 -5.42 -13.94
CA SER A 228 16.76 -5.90 -14.99
C SER A 228 18.24 -5.62 -14.71
N GLN A 229 18.54 -4.64 -13.85
CA GLN A 229 19.90 -4.27 -13.47
C GLN A 229 20.45 -5.11 -12.31
N ALA A 230 19.65 -6.00 -11.72
CA ALA A 230 20.06 -6.81 -10.58
C ALA A 230 21.29 -7.64 -10.90
N SER A 231 22.29 -7.60 -10.01
CA SER A 231 23.54 -8.34 -10.17
C SER A 231 24.00 -8.92 -8.84
N LEU A 232 24.44 -10.16 -8.84
CA LEU A 232 25.00 -10.86 -7.67
C LEU A 232 26.12 -11.79 -8.15
N GLN A 233 27.11 -12.06 -7.32
CA GLN A 233 28.09 -13.10 -7.60
C GLN A 233 27.46 -14.49 -7.43
N HIS A 234 28.07 -15.53 -8.01
CA HIS A 234 27.40 -16.82 -8.27
C HIS A 234 27.21 -17.73 -7.04
N ASN A 235 28.04 -17.58 -6.02
CA ASN A 235 28.19 -18.54 -4.91
C ASN A 235 27.76 -17.94 -3.55
N CYS A 236 27.94 -18.72 -2.47
CA CYS A 236 27.45 -18.50 -1.10
C CYS A 236 25.92 -18.53 -0.94
N ASN A 237 25.20 -17.70 -1.71
CA ASN A 237 23.74 -17.62 -1.74
C ASN A 237 23.07 -17.53 -0.35
N LYS A 238 23.69 -16.81 0.60
CA LYS A 238 23.20 -16.72 1.98
C LYS A 238 22.14 -15.62 2.06
N GLU A 239 20.89 -16.03 2.27
CA GLU A 239 19.74 -15.12 2.38
C GLU A 239 19.13 -15.12 3.78
N GLY A 240 18.47 -14.01 4.14
CA GLY A 240 17.60 -13.90 5.30
C GLY A 240 17.93 -12.73 6.22
N PHE A 241 17.76 -12.94 7.52
CA PHE A 241 17.98 -11.94 8.56
C PHE A 241 19.39 -12.04 9.11
N ASN A 242 20.04 -10.89 9.35
CA ASN A 242 21.41 -10.79 9.82
C ASN A 242 22.38 -11.66 8.98
N ALA A 243 22.26 -11.59 7.65
CA ALA A 243 23.15 -12.27 6.73
C ALA A 243 24.51 -11.57 6.72
N VAL A 244 25.55 -12.26 7.20
CA VAL A 244 26.93 -11.74 7.27
C VAL A 244 27.88 -12.79 6.67
N CYS A 245 28.93 -12.34 5.97
CA CYS A 245 30.04 -13.21 5.57
C CYS A 245 30.83 -13.69 6.78
N SER A 246 31.54 -14.80 6.63
CA SER A 246 32.35 -15.37 7.70
C SER A 246 33.54 -14.49 8.11
N VAL A 247 34.14 -13.76 7.16
CA VAL A 247 35.22 -12.80 7.47
C VAL A 247 34.61 -11.43 7.76
N GLN A 248 35.03 -10.84 8.88
CA GLN A 248 34.57 -9.52 9.29
C GLN A 248 34.92 -8.45 8.24
N GLY A 249 34.02 -7.50 8.04
CA GLY A 249 34.21 -6.37 7.14
C GLY A 249 33.69 -6.58 5.72
N PHE A 250 33.37 -7.82 5.33
CA PHE A 250 32.71 -8.11 4.04
C PHE A 250 31.21 -7.85 4.06
N SER A 251 30.56 -8.09 2.92
CA SER A 251 29.14 -7.81 2.72
C SER A 251 28.25 -8.39 3.80
N LYS A 252 27.29 -7.58 4.22
CA LYS A 252 26.31 -7.91 5.26
C LYS A 252 25.00 -7.21 4.99
N ALA A 253 23.91 -7.81 5.46
CA ALA A 253 22.55 -7.32 5.33
C ALA A 253 21.71 -7.70 6.55
N ARG A 254 20.95 -6.75 7.11
CA ARG A 254 19.99 -7.04 8.18
C ARG A 254 18.80 -7.83 7.66
N ILE A 255 18.36 -7.53 6.45
CA ILE A 255 17.38 -8.30 5.69
C ILE A 255 17.88 -8.33 4.25
N GLY A 256 18.36 -9.46 3.76
CA GLY A 256 18.94 -9.48 2.42
C GLY A 256 19.57 -10.78 1.98
N PHE A 257 20.27 -10.69 0.87
CA PHE A 257 21.01 -11.74 0.21
C PHE A 257 22.47 -11.32 0.08
N ILE A 258 23.41 -12.18 0.46
CA ILE A 258 24.84 -11.98 0.23
C ILE A 258 25.39 -13.11 -0.64
N ALA A 259 26.28 -12.75 -1.56
CA ALA A 259 26.87 -13.70 -2.50
C ALA A 259 28.34 -13.35 -2.76
N ASN A 260 29.11 -14.35 -3.16
CA ASN A 260 30.51 -14.20 -3.51
C ASN A 260 30.88 -15.01 -4.75
N ASN A 261 32.11 -14.85 -5.24
CA ASN A 261 32.62 -15.60 -6.39
C ASN A 261 33.29 -16.92 -5.97
N GLU A 262 33.67 -17.11 -4.70
CA GLU A 262 34.22 -18.36 -4.18
C GLU A 262 33.14 -19.28 -3.58
N ASN A 263 33.37 -20.61 -3.55
CA ASN A 263 32.40 -21.55 -2.97
C ASN A 263 32.18 -21.41 -1.44
N LYS A 264 32.89 -20.51 -0.76
CA LYS A 264 32.82 -20.31 0.70
C LYS A 264 32.32 -18.90 0.98
N CYS A 265 31.33 -18.73 1.87
CA CYS A 265 30.79 -17.42 2.30
C CYS A 265 31.77 -16.52 3.09
N SER A 266 33.08 -16.59 2.85
CA SER A 266 34.10 -15.88 3.60
C SER A 266 34.28 -14.43 3.15
N SER A 267 34.34 -14.20 1.84
CA SER A 267 34.76 -12.94 1.22
C SER A 267 33.67 -12.41 0.28
N CYS A 268 32.46 -12.20 0.78
CA CYS A 268 31.36 -11.78 -0.09
C CYS A 268 31.44 -10.31 -0.49
N ASP A 269 31.42 -10.08 -1.81
CA ASP A 269 31.53 -8.77 -2.45
C ASP A 269 30.27 -8.38 -3.21
N SER A 270 29.18 -9.13 -3.01
CA SER A 270 27.87 -8.77 -3.56
C SER A 270 26.74 -9.01 -2.57
N ARG A 271 25.73 -8.14 -2.67
CA ARG A 271 24.53 -8.15 -1.84
C ARG A 271 23.35 -7.42 -2.45
N ILE A 272 22.16 -7.82 -2.04
CA ILE A 272 20.90 -7.10 -2.22
C ILE A 272 20.20 -7.05 -0.88
N GLY A 273 19.66 -5.90 -0.48
CA GLY A 273 18.77 -5.86 0.67
C GLY A 273 18.70 -4.53 1.39
N PHE A 274 18.39 -4.64 2.68
CA PHE A 274 18.05 -3.57 3.61
C PHE A 274 19.00 -3.63 4.80
N GLY A 275 19.45 -2.46 5.26
CA GLY A 275 20.45 -2.37 6.31
C GLY A 275 21.76 -3.03 5.95
N THR A 276 22.26 -2.73 4.76
CA THR A 276 23.49 -3.33 4.24
C THR A 276 24.74 -2.56 4.66
N GLY A 277 25.90 -3.20 4.49
CA GLY A 277 27.21 -2.60 4.75
C GLY A 277 28.36 -3.56 4.43
N GLY A 278 29.59 -3.15 4.73
CA GLY A 278 30.82 -3.87 4.45
C GLY A 278 31.34 -3.71 3.02
N ASN A 279 32.48 -4.31 2.74
CA ASN A 279 33.14 -4.30 1.43
C ASN A 279 32.20 -4.82 0.32
N PRO A 280 32.33 -4.32 -0.93
CA PRO A 280 33.34 -3.35 -1.40
C PRO A 280 32.99 -1.87 -1.15
N ASP A 281 31.80 -1.54 -0.65
CA ASP A 281 31.40 -0.17 -0.30
C ASP A 281 30.50 -0.20 0.94
N ASN A 282 30.96 0.40 2.04
CA ASN A 282 30.20 0.45 3.28
C ASN A 282 29.09 1.51 3.29
N SER A 283 29.03 2.39 2.28
CA SER A 283 28.08 3.51 2.24
C SER A 283 26.70 3.14 1.70
N ASN A 284 26.56 2.02 0.98
CA ASN A 284 25.29 1.54 0.45
C ASN A 284 24.52 0.76 1.53
N THR A 285 23.47 1.38 2.09
CA THR A 285 22.65 0.83 3.18
C THR A 285 21.37 0.13 2.70
N CYS A 286 20.96 0.35 1.45
CA CYS A 286 19.80 -0.28 0.85
C CYS A 286 19.94 -0.25 -0.67
N GLY A 287 19.78 -1.40 -1.33
CA GLY A 287 20.00 -1.49 -2.78
C GLY A 287 20.69 -2.77 -3.20
N ASN A 288 21.47 -2.67 -4.27
CA ASN A 288 22.30 -3.72 -4.81
C ASN A 288 23.75 -3.25 -4.97
N LEU A 289 24.67 -4.03 -4.43
CA LEU A 289 26.10 -3.87 -4.65
C LEU A 289 26.63 -5.20 -5.17
N ALA A 290 27.38 -5.17 -6.26
CA ALA A 290 28.05 -6.37 -6.77
C ALA A 290 29.32 -5.99 -7.52
N LYS A 291 30.44 -6.62 -7.16
CA LYS A 291 31.76 -6.39 -7.75
C LYS A 291 32.45 -7.73 -8.02
N TYR A 292 33.53 -7.71 -8.79
CA TYR A 292 34.38 -8.89 -9.05
C TYR A 292 33.60 -10.05 -9.70
N SER A 293 33.29 -9.87 -10.97
CA SER A 293 32.63 -10.88 -11.84
C SER A 293 31.25 -11.35 -11.36
N PRO A 294 30.29 -10.44 -11.11
CA PRO A 294 28.92 -10.84 -10.82
C PRO A 294 28.13 -11.18 -12.11
N ASP A 295 26.97 -11.81 -11.93
CA ASP A 295 26.18 -12.41 -13.01
C ASP A 295 25.55 -11.43 -14.01
N ASN A 296 25.56 -10.12 -13.74
CA ASN A 296 25.00 -9.08 -14.59
C ASN A 296 25.82 -7.78 -14.55
N GLY A 297 27.15 -7.93 -14.55
CA GLY A 297 28.09 -6.80 -14.49
C GLY A 297 28.15 -6.11 -13.12
N GLU A 298 29.16 -5.29 -12.90
CA GLU A 298 29.31 -4.58 -11.62
C GLU A 298 28.17 -3.59 -11.41
N GLN A 299 27.62 -3.57 -10.19
CA GLN A 299 26.48 -2.74 -9.84
C GLN A 299 26.72 -1.97 -8.54
N HIS A 300 26.30 -0.72 -8.54
CA HIS A 300 26.34 0.20 -7.40
C HIS A 300 25.01 0.97 -7.31
N ILE A 301 23.95 0.27 -6.91
CA ILE A 301 22.59 0.80 -6.92
C ILE A 301 22.18 1.09 -5.47
N LYS A 302 21.86 2.35 -5.20
CA LYS A 302 21.28 2.81 -3.93
C LYS A 302 19.79 3.04 -4.12
N GLY A 303 18.97 2.38 -3.32
CA GLY A 303 17.51 2.42 -3.42
C GLY A 303 16.84 2.95 -2.15
N MET A 304 15.58 3.34 -2.27
CA MET A 304 14.72 3.59 -1.12
C MET A 304 14.02 2.29 -0.71
N GLY A 305 14.28 1.82 0.49
CA GLY A 305 13.76 0.58 1.03
C GLY A 305 12.55 0.78 1.93
N LEU A 306 11.57 -0.11 1.79
CA LEU A 306 10.34 -0.13 2.58
C LEU A 306 10.10 -1.52 3.17
N GLY A 307 9.93 -1.60 4.48
CA GLY A 307 9.44 -2.80 5.16
C GLY A 307 7.98 -2.62 5.55
N ARG A 308 7.12 -3.56 5.14
CA ARG A 308 5.74 -3.66 5.61
C ARG A 308 5.47 -5.04 6.19
N GLN A 309 4.58 -5.09 7.16
CA GLN A 309 4.18 -6.33 7.83
C GLN A 309 2.68 -6.55 7.71
N ARG A 310 2.31 -7.83 7.60
CA ARG A 310 0.92 -8.25 7.75
C ARG A 310 0.68 -8.68 9.18
N CYS A 311 -0.24 -8.03 9.86
CA CYS A 311 -0.61 -8.37 11.25
C CYS A 311 -1.14 -9.82 11.34
N HIS A 312 -0.76 -10.52 12.41
CA HIS A 312 -1.25 -11.86 12.72
C HIS A 312 -2.65 -11.79 13.35
N GLU A 313 -3.63 -12.50 12.78
CA GLU A 313 -5.05 -12.50 13.19
C GLU A 313 -5.31 -13.21 14.54
N ASN A 314 -4.35 -13.96 15.09
CA ASN A 314 -4.51 -14.68 16.36
C ASN A 314 -3.74 -14.00 17.50
N VAL A 315 -4.28 -12.90 18.02
CA VAL A 315 -4.01 -12.44 19.40
C VAL A 315 -5.33 -12.46 20.16
N THR A 316 -5.78 -13.66 20.49
CA THR A 316 -6.84 -13.88 21.48
C THR A 316 -6.33 -13.45 22.87
N ASN A 317 -7.11 -12.61 23.55
CA ASN A 317 -7.01 -12.21 24.96
C ASN A 317 -5.93 -11.19 25.38
N GLN A 318 -6.31 -9.91 25.44
CA GLN A 318 -6.67 -9.18 26.68
C GLN A 318 -6.42 -7.66 26.52
N THR A 319 -7.49 -6.87 26.66
CA THR A 319 -7.47 -5.42 26.99
C THR A 319 -6.63 -4.49 26.10
N ARG A 320 -6.99 -4.38 24.82
CA ARG A 320 -6.77 -3.15 24.03
C ARG A 320 -8.11 -2.70 23.47
N ARG A 321 -8.55 -1.47 23.73
CA ARG A 321 -9.66 -0.85 23.00
C ARG A 321 -9.22 -0.82 21.53
N SER A 322 -9.75 -1.74 20.75
CA SER A 322 -9.36 -1.93 19.35
C SER A 322 -10.35 -1.12 18.52
N TYR A 323 -9.87 -0.37 17.53
CA TYR A 323 -10.79 0.35 16.64
C TYR A 323 -11.11 -0.56 15.45
N CYS A 324 -12.40 -0.74 15.14
CA CYS A 324 -12.82 -1.40 13.91
C CYS A 324 -12.73 -0.47 12.70
N SER A 325 -12.67 0.86 12.92
CA SER A 325 -12.56 1.89 11.88
C SER A 325 -12.48 3.32 12.46
N ASP A 326 -12.17 4.30 11.60
CA ASP A 326 -12.07 5.73 11.93
C ASP A 326 -13.42 6.46 11.82
N GLU A 327 -13.68 7.41 12.73
CA GLU A 327 -14.71 8.45 12.57
C GLU A 327 -14.16 9.58 11.68
N GLU A 328 -14.54 9.64 10.40
CA GLU A 328 -14.61 10.93 9.68
C GLU A 328 -15.49 10.85 8.42
N SER A 329 -16.09 12.00 8.08
CA SER A 329 -17.26 12.19 7.22
C SER A 329 -17.06 11.83 5.74
N PHE A 330 -17.98 11.04 5.17
CA PHE A 330 -18.07 10.84 3.73
C PHE A 330 -18.55 12.13 3.01
N SER A 331 -17.72 12.66 2.10
CA SER A 331 -18.20 13.48 0.98
C SER A 331 -18.42 12.56 -0.23
N SER A 332 -19.68 12.25 -0.53
CA SER A 332 -20.08 11.47 -1.70
C SER A 332 -19.64 12.16 -3.00
N LYS A 333 -18.82 11.48 -3.82
CA LYS A 333 -18.40 11.93 -5.17
C LYS A 333 -19.34 11.32 -6.24
N ILE A 334 -19.64 12.09 -7.29
CA ILE A 334 -20.37 11.62 -8.48
C ILE A 334 -19.37 11.52 -9.64
N CYS A 335 -19.36 10.38 -10.35
CA CYS A 335 -18.54 10.16 -11.54
C CYS A 335 -19.42 10.23 -12.80
N LEU A 336 -19.07 11.09 -13.75
CA LEU A 336 -19.69 11.15 -15.07
C LEU A 336 -18.71 10.60 -16.11
N GLY A 337 -19.16 9.62 -16.91
CA GLY A 337 -18.41 9.06 -18.03
C GLY A 337 -19.02 9.51 -19.36
N MET A 338 -18.20 10.09 -20.24
CA MET A 338 -18.61 10.43 -21.61
C MET A 338 -17.70 9.71 -22.62
N LYS A 339 -18.30 9.20 -23.70
CA LYS A 339 -17.56 8.58 -24.81
C LYS A 339 -17.51 9.57 -25.97
N ILE A 340 -16.31 10.02 -26.34
CA ILE A 340 -16.08 10.96 -27.45
C ILE A 340 -15.05 10.32 -28.38
N ASN A 341 -15.37 10.18 -29.67
CA ASN A 341 -14.48 9.61 -30.70
C ASN A 341 -13.79 8.29 -30.28
N GLN A 342 -14.59 7.35 -29.76
CA GLN A 342 -14.13 6.03 -29.26
C GLN A 342 -13.19 6.05 -28.04
N GLN A 343 -12.90 7.21 -27.44
CA GLN A 343 -12.21 7.29 -26.14
C GLN A 343 -13.18 7.60 -25.00
N PHE A 344 -12.99 6.93 -23.86
CA PHE A 344 -13.71 7.21 -22.62
C PHE A 344 -13.01 8.34 -21.85
N LYS A 345 -13.76 9.38 -21.48
CA LYS A 345 -13.31 10.42 -20.56
C LYS A 345 -14.19 10.42 -19.31
N PHE A 346 -13.56 10.48 -18.15
CA PHE A 346 -14.24 10.52 -16.85
C PHE A 346 -14.03 11.89 -16.20
N ILE A 347 -15.10 12.45 -15.63
CA ILE A 347 -15.05 13.69 -14.85
C ILE A 347 -15.51 13.35 -13.43
N VAL A 348 -14.67 13.69 -12.45
CA VAL A 348 -14.99 13.56 -11.03
C VAL A 348 -15.42 14.92 -10.50
N ILE A 349 -16.68 15.04 -10.08
CA ILE A 349 -17.19 16.28 -9.49
C ILE A 349 -17.20 16.14 -7.97
N LYS A 350 -16.52 17.05 -7.25
CA LYS A 350 -16.64 17.17 -5.79
C LYS A 350 -17.97 17.86 -5.47
N LYS A 351 -18.83 17.24 -4.68
CA LYS A 351 -20.06 17.87 -4.19
C LYS A 351 -19.70 18.90 -3.11
N GLN A 352 -19.98 20.18 -3.36
CA GLN A 352 -20.12 21.17 -2.29
C GLN A 352 -21.61 21.16 -1.90
N VAL A 353 -21.94 20.65 -0.73
CA VAL A 353 -23.32 20.67 -0.21
C VAL A 353 -23.55 22.06 0.37
N SER A 354 -24.25 22.94 -0.36
CA SER A 354 -24.93 24.08 0.24
C SER A 354 -26.36 23.65 0.61
N SER A 355 -26.77 23.99 1.83
CA SER A 355 -28.04 23.67 2.48
C SER A 355 -29.26 24.02 1.63
N LEU A 356 -30.23 23.10 1.53
CA LEU A 356 -31.60 23.41 1.14
C LEU A 356 -32.37 23.85 2.40
N SER A 357 -32.83 25.10 2.42
CA SER A 357 -33.82 25.60 3.37
C SER A 357 -35.21 25.06 3.00
N PRO A 358 -36.03 24.60 3.96
CA PRO A 358 -37.40 24.20 3.68
C PRO A 358 -38.28 25.43 3.42
N LEU A 359 -39.15 25.35 2.42
CA LEU A 359 -40.33 26.20 2.24
C LEU A 359 -41.48 25.70 3.11
#